data_AF-A0A8S9ZGS9-F1
#
_entry.id   AF-A0A8S9ZGS9-F1
#
_cell.length_a   1.000
_cell.length_b   1.000
_cell.length_c   1.000
_cell.angle_alpha   90.00
_cell.angle_beta   90.00
_cell.angle_gamma   90.00
#
_symmetry.space_group_name_H-M   'P 1'
#
loop_
_entity.id
_entity.type
_entity.pdbx_description
1 polymer ?
#
loop_
_entity_poly.entity_id
_entity_poly.type
_entity_poly.pdbx_seq_one_letter_code
_entity_poly.pdbx_strand_id
1 'polypeptide(L)'
;MKMIAIILLINWLSISIEAKYCNNPIVILNKTIPQIIDFVKIKYGKGLDNDKRIIIVGIPTNETNSFAVNLAEEGELFKTADVPFHFNPRFGYEQVVVRNSWTKSSGWGIEERYGGFPFAIDQPFILELFPISRRFPGLSIYINNKYFSSFRRYSFYEITQLEINGAIELSSITLCNGPRQPYEKK
;
A
#
# COMPACT_ATOMS: atom_id res chain seq x y z
N MET A 1 18.47 23.31 -3.31
CA MET A 1 18.85 23.07 -1.90
C MET A 1 17.69 23.11 -0.88
N LYS A 2 16.60 23.89 -1.06
CA LYS A 2 15.47 23.91 -0.10
C LYS A 2 14.54 22.67 -0.14
N MET A 3 14.35 22.05 -1.31
CA MET A 3 13.45 20.90 -1.50
C MET A 3 13.91 19.64 -0.73
N ILE A 4 15.21 19.35 -0.77
CA ILE A 4 15.80 18.17 -0.13
C ILE A 4 15.64 18.24 1.40
N ALA A 5 15.80 19.42 2.00
CA ALA A 5 15.61 19.60 3.44
C ALA A 5 14.15 19.40 3.88
N ILE A 6 13.18 19.82 3.07
CA ILE A 6 11.75 19.61 3.33
C ILE A 6 11.39 18.12 3.21
N ILE A 7 11.89 17.44 2.18
CA ILE A 7 11.68 15.99 1.99
C ILE A 7 12.29 15.20 3.16
N LEU A 8 13.51 15.55 3.59
CA LEU A 8 14.15 14.92 4.75
C LEU A 8 13.35 15.17 6.04
N LEU A 9 12.85 16.39 6.27
CA LEU A 9 12.00 16.73 7.42
C LEU A 9 10.67 15.98 7.39
N ILE A 10 10.00 15.90 6.23
CA ILE A 10 8.76 15.13 6.06
C ILE A 10 9.03 13.66 6.31
N ASN A 11 10.09 13.09 5.74
CA ASN A 11 10.46 11.70 5.98
C ASN A 11 10.74 11.44 7.46
N TRP A 12 11.44 12.36 8.15
CA TRP A 12 11.74 12.21 9.57
C TRP A 12 10.50 12.34 10.47
N LEU A 13 9.59 13.29 10.16
CA LEU A 13 8.31 13.47 10.84
C LEU A 13 7.36 12.28 10.57
N SER A 14 7.28 11.78 9.35
CA SER A 14 6.49 10.61 8.99
C SER A 14 7.02 9.35 9.67
N ILE A 15 8.35 9.10 9.61
CA ILE A 15 8.98 7.97 10.30
C ILE A 15 8.75 8.05 11.82
N SER A 16 8.83 9.23 12.43
CA SER A 16 8.61 9.38 13.88
C SER A 16 7.14 9.20 14.28
N ILE A 17 6.18 9.61 13.44
CA ILE A 17 4.76 9.36 13.65
C ILE A 17 4.45 7.86 13.45
N GLU A 18 4.98 7.26 12.38
CA GLU A 18 4.80 5.84 12.05
C GLU A 18 5.37 4.93 13.14
N ALA A 19 6.57 5.25 13.65
CA ALA A 19 7.23 4.52 14.74
C ALA A 19 6.47 4.64 16.07
N LYS A 20 5.75 5.75 16.32
CA LYS A 20 4.96 5.91 17.56
C LYS A 20 3.78 4.94 17.63
N TYR A 21 3.19 4.58 16.49
CA TYR A 21 1.99 3.74 16.46
C TYR A 21 2.28 2.30 16.00
N CYS A 22 3.50 1.99 15.58
CA CYS A 22 3.90 0.71 14.99
C CYS A 22 4.81 -0.03 15.97
N ASN A 23 4.36 -1.15 16.52
CA ASN A 23 5.22 -1.97 17.35
C ASN A 23 6.24 -2.70 16.46
N ASN A 24 7.53 -2.49 16.72
CA ASN A 24 8.66 -3.09 16.00
C ASN A 24 8.53 -3.01 14.45
N PRO A 25 8.53 -1.80 13.87
CA PRO A 25 8.40 -1.62 12.43
C PRO A 25 9.55 -2.28 11.67
N ILE A 26 9.21 -2.97 10.57
CA ILE A 26 10.18 -3.26 9.51
C ILE A 26 10.12 -2.09 8.53
N VAL A 27 11.12 -1.20 8.60
CA VAL A 27 11.24 -0.04 7.71
C VAL A 27 12.18 -0.37 6.56
N ILE A 28 11.68 -0.25 5.34
CA ILE A 28 12.46 -0.47 4.12
C ILE A 28 12.87 0.91 3.60
N LEU A 29 14.18 1.16 3.54
CA LEU A 29 14.74 2.47 3.18
C LEU A 29 15.36 2.52 1.79
N ASN A 30 16.00 1.43 1.34
CA ASN A 30 16.47 1.29 -0.04
C ASN A 30 15.28 0.90 -0.93
N LYS A 31 14.85 1.82 -1.80
CA LYS A 31 13.68 1.61 -2.66
C LYS A 31 14.08 1.79 -4.10
N THR A 32 13.78 0.78 -4.90
CA THR A 32 13.85 0.83 -6.36
C THR A 32 12.48 0.50 -6.91
N ILE A 33 12.12 1.03 -8.07
CA ILE A 33 10.89 0.67 -8.77
C ILE A 33 11.25 -0.22 -9.96
N PRO A 34 10.62 -1.41 -10.12
CA PRO A 34 9.62 -2.00 -9.23
C PRO A 34 10.22 -2.41 -7.87
N GLN A 35 9.46 -2.18 -6.79
CA GLN A 35 9.82 -2.65 -5.45
C GLN A 35 9.06 -3.94 -5.18
N ILE A 36 9.78 -5.04 -5.01
CA ILE A 36 9.20 -6.33 -4.63
C ILE A 36 9.69 -6.70 -3.23
N ILE A 37 8.77 -7.07 -2.36
CA ILE A 37 9.04 -7.43 -0.98
C ILE A 37 8.41 -8.78 -0.68
N ASP A 38 9.26 -9.73 -0.31
CA ASP A 38 8.86 -11.04 0.19
C ASP A 38 8.74 -10.97 1.71
N PHE A 39 7.51 -11.00 2.22
CA PHE A 39 7.18 -10.86 3.63
C PHE A 39 7.81 -11.95 4.50
N VAL A 40 7.97 -13.17 3.98
CA VAL A 40 8.56 -14.27 4.73
C VAL A 40 10.06 -14.04 4.88
N LYS A 41 10.74 -13.68 3.80
CA LYS A 41 12.21 -13.43 3.81
C LYS A 41 12.60 -12.30 4.75
N ILE A 42 11.78 -11.25 4.85
CA ILE A 42 12.04 -10.12 5.76
C ILE A 42 11.46 -10.29 7.17
N LYS A 43 10.98 -11.50 7.51
CA LYS A 43 10.41 -11.83 8.83
C LYS A 43 9.15 -11.04 9.21
N TYR A 44 8.43 -10.48 8.24
CA TYR A 44 7.07 -9.97 8.44
C TYR A 44 6.06 -11.12 8.51
N GLY A 45 6.38 -12.26 7.90
CA GLY A 45 5.58 -13.48 7.91
C GLY A 45 4.39 -13.43 6.96
N LYS A 46 3.74 -14.58 6.78
CA LYS A 46 2.61 -14.77 5.86
C LYS A 46 1.34 -14.07 6.37
N GLY A 47 0.54 -13.60 5.42
CA GLY A 47 -0.80 -13.04 5.61
C GLY A 47 -0.83 -11.66 6.22
N LEU A 48 -1.94 -10.96 5.98
CA LEU A 48 -2.37 -9.79 6.74
C LEU A 48 -3.53 -10.18 7.65
N ASP A 49 -3.29 -10.22 8.95
CA ASP A 49 -4.32 -10.37 9.98
C ASP A 49 -4.47 -9.09 10.82
N ASN A 50 -5.38 -9.11 11.80
CA ASN A 50 -5.80 -7.90 12.53
C ASN A 50 -4.63 -7.11 13.18
N ASP A 51 -3.48 -7.75 13.36
CA ASP A 51 -2.29 -7.17 13.94
C ASP A 51 -1.22 -6.85 12.89
N LYS A 52 -1.61 -6.67 11.63
CA LYS A 52 -0.71 -6.35 10.53
C LYS A 52 -1.18 -5.17 9.73
N ARG A 53 -0.26 -4.27 9.39
CA ARG A 53 -0.54 -3.14 8.51
C ARG A 53 0.69 -2.76 7.68
N ILE A 54 0.40 -2.21 6.52
CA ILE A 54 1.38 -1.74 5.55
C ILE A 54 1.17 -0.24 5.40
N ILE A 55 2.24 0.54 5.59
CA ILE A 55 2.24 1.98 5.37
C ILE A 55 3.23 2.27 4.24
N ILE A 56 2.79 3.01 3.23
CA ILE A 56 3.58 3.41 2.07
C ILE A 56 3.53 4.93 2.01
N VAL A 57 4.69 5.56 2.06
CA VAL A 57 4.83 6.99 1.77
C VAL A 57 5.47 7.10 0.41
N GLY A 58 4.79 7.78 -0.51
CA GLY A 58 5.24 7.93 -1.89
C GLY A 58 4.87 9.27 -2.49
N ILE A 59 5.49 9.58 -3.61
CA ILE A 59 5.28 10.79 -4.40
C ILE A 59 4.97 10.33 -5.83
N PRO A 60 3.76 10.55 -6.36
CA PRO A 60 3.46 10.19 -7.73
C PRO A 60 4.28 11.05 -8.70
N THR A 61 4.85 10.42 -9.72
CA THR A 61 5.64 11.10 -10.76
C THR A 61 4.84 11.24 -12.05
N ASN A 62 5.33 12.04 -13.01
CA ASN A 62 4.69 12.16 -14.32
C ASN A 62 5.15 11.11 -15.37
N GLU A 63 6.06 10.21 -15.00
CA GLU A 63 6.74 9.31 -15.93
C GLU A 63 5.77 8.43 -16.73
N THR A 64 4.68 8.03 -16.08
CA THR A 64 3.54 7.33 -16.68
C THR A 64 2.25 7.83 -16.05
N ASN A 65 1.10 7.47 -16.62
CA ASN A 65 -0.20 7.89 -16.09
C ASN A 65 -0.71 7.02 -14.93
N SER A 66 0.10 6.13 -14.34
CA SER A 66 -0.37 5.31 -13.21
C SER A 66 0.75 4.69 -12.39
N PHE A 67 0.47 4.37 -11.12
CA PHE A 67 1.27 3.43 -10.34
C PHE A 67 0.39 2.31 -9.80
N ALA A 68 0.99 1.20 -9.38
CA ALA A 68 0.26 0.10 -8.75
C ALA A 68 0.90 -0.32 -7.42
N VAL A 69 0.04 -0.74 -6.50
CA VAL A 69 0.40 -1.46 -5.27
C VAL A 69 -0.35 -2.78 -5.29
N ASN A 70 0.39 -3.88 -5.26
CA ASN A 70 -0.13 -5.23 -5.37
C ASN A 70 0.20 -6.03 -4.12
N LEU A 71 -0.80 -6.75 -3.60
CA LEU A 71 -0.60 -7.78 -2.59
C LEU A 71 -0.89 -9.13 -3.23
N ALA A 72 0.10 -10.02 -3.18
CA ALA A 72 0.07 -11.29 -3.89
C ALA A 72 0.43 -12.46 -2.98
N GLU A 73 -0.08 -13.63 -3.35
CA GLU A 73 0.36 -14.91 -2.80
C GLU A 73 1.75 -15.28 -3.32
N GLU A 74 2.27 -16.44 -2.93
CA GLU A 74 3.58 -16.92 -3.39
C GLU A 74 3.58 -17.25 -4.88
N GLY A 75 4.66 -16.84 -5.58
CA GLY A 75 4.86 -17.08 -7.01
C GLY A 75 5.13 -15.80 -7.80
N GLU A 76 5.05 -15.90 -9.12
CA GLU A 76 5.20 -14.75 -10.03
C GLU A 76 3.84 -14.06 -10.22
N LEU A 77 3.79 -12.76 -9.89
CA LEU A 77 2.57 -11.96 -10.00
C LEU A 77 1.99 -12.03 -11.42
N PHE A 78 0.67 -12.14 -11.50
CA PHE A 78 -0.08 -12.21 -12.77
C PHE A 78 0.29 -13.38 -13.68
N LYS A 79 0.97 -14.41 -13.15
CA LYS A 79 1.27 -15.66 -13.86
C LYS A 79 0.99 -16.88 -12.99
N THR A 80 1.71 -17.02 -11.89
CA THR A 80 1.64 -18.19 -11.00
C THR A 80 1.18 -17.85 -9.57
N ALA A 81 1.18 -16.57 -9.20
CA ALA A 81 0.61 -16.06 -7.96
C ALA A 81 -0.74 -15.39 -8.20
N ASP A 82 -1.73 -15.71 -7.37
CA ASP A 82 -2.94 -14.91 -7.30
C ASP A 82 -2.61 -13.53 -6.68
N VAL A 83 -3.32 -12.50 -7.12
CA VAL A 83 -3.19 -11.13 -6.63
C VAL A 83 -4.52 -10.72 -6.02
N PRO A 84 -4.77 -11.06 -4.73
CA PRO A 84 -6.00 -10.72 -4.03
C PRO A 84 -6.30 -9.22 -4.02
N PHE A 85 -5.29 -8.36 -4.06
CA PHE A 85 -5.47 -6.92 -4.07
C PHE A 85 -4.52 -6.23 -5.04
N HIS A 86 -5.11 -5.55 -6.02
CA HIS A 86 -4.46 -4.60 -6.91
C HIS A 86 -5.04 -3.22 -6.64
N PHE A 87 -4.20 -2.24 -6.33
CA PHE A 87 -4.56 -0.85 -6.13
C PHE A 87 -3.83 0.01 -7.17
N ASN A 88 -4.56 0.68 -8.04
CA ASN A 88 -3.99 1.36 -9.20
C ASN A 88 -4.62 2.74 -9.42
N PRO A 89 -4.02 3.79 -8.84
CA PRO A 89 -4.32 5.16 -9.21
C PRO A 89 -3.89 5.44 -10.65
N ARG A 90 -4.84 5.89 -11.45
CA ARG A 90 -4.66 6.33 -12.84
C ARG A 90 -4.89 7.83 -12.93
N PHE A 91 -3.82 8.55 -13.28
CA PHE A 91 -3.77 9.99 -13.51
C PHE A 91 -4.32 10.37 -14.89
N GLY A 92 -4.19 11.64 -15.26
CA GLY A 92 -4.63 12.15 -16.56
C GLY A 92 -6.13 12.41 -16.60
N TYR A 93 -6.81 11.95 -17.66
CA TYR A 93 -8.24 12.21 -17.85
C TYR A 93 -9.13 11.33 -16.95
N GLU A 94 -8.71 10.09 -16.63
CA GLU A 94 -9.55 9.19 -15.82
C GLU A 94 -9.67 9.65 -14.36
N GLN A 95 -8.58 10.16 -13.77
CA GLN A 95 -8.47 10.50 -12.34
C GLN A 95 -9.26 9.54 -11.45
N VAL A 96 -8.84 8.28 -11.44
CA VAL A 96 -9.56 7.21 -10.77
C VAL A 96 -8.62 6.29 -10.03
N VAL A 97 -9.07 5.75 -8.91
CA VAL A 97 -8.38 4.68 -8.21
C VAL A 97 -9.10 3.37 -8.48
N VAL A 98 -8.49 2.55 -9.32
CA VAL A 98 -8.99 1.19 -9.60
C VAL A 98 -8.53 0.26 -8.47
N ARG A 99 -9.47 -0.48 -7.89
CA ARG A 99 -9.14 -1.69 -7.12
C ARG A 99 -9.68 -2.91 -7.84
N ASN A 100 -8.89 -3.98 -7.87
CA ASN A 100 -9.32 -5.23 -8.46
C ASN A 100 -8.57 -6.40 -7.81
N SER A 101 -8.84 -7.60 -8.31
CA SER A 101 -8.06 -8.79 -8.02
C SER A 101 -7.78 -9.51 -9.34
N TRP A 102 -6.67 -10.22 -9.38
CA TRP A 102 -6.32 -11.11 -10.47
C TRP A 102 -6.16 -12.53 -9.93
N THR A 103 -6.71 -13.52 -10.62
CA THR A 103 -6.47 -14.93 -10.29
C THR A 103 -5.93 -15.68 -11.49
N LYS A 104 -5.16 -16.74 -11.25
CA LYS A 104 -4.69 -17.66 -12.29
C LYS A 104 -5.82 -18.24 -13.13
N SER A 105 -6.96 -18.50 -12.49
CA SER A 105 -8.11 -19.15 -13.13
C SER A 105 -8.94 -18.23 -14.02
N SER A 106 -9.04 -16.94 -13.66
CA SER A 106 -10.01 -16.03 -14.28
C SER A 106 -9.38 -14.76 -14.85
N GLY A 107 -8.09 -14.53 -14.60
CA GLY A 107 -7.47 -13.23 -14.84
C GLY A 107 -8.08 -12.13 -13.96
N TRP A 108 -8.18 -10.92 -14.52
CA TRP A 108 -8.75 -9.76 -13.85
C TRP A 108 -10.25 -9.90 -13.60
N GLY A 109 -10.68 -9.57 -12.38
CA GLY A 109 -12.10 -9.46 -12.03
C GLY A 109 -12.73 -8.13 -12.48
N ILE A 110 -13.91 -7.85 -11.92
CA ILE A 110 -14.60 -6.56 -12.12
C ILE A 110 -13.91 -5.47 -11.31
N GLU A 111 -13.65 -4.31 -11.92
CA GLU A 111 -13.00 -3.17 -11.28
C GLU A 111 -13.91 -2.42 -10.29
N GLU A 112 -13.35 -2.01 -9.16
CA GLU A 112 -13.96 -1.06 -8.21
C GLU A 112 -13.34 0.33 -8.37
N ARG A 113 -14.17 1.32 -8.74
CA ARG A 113 -13.73 2.67 -9.16
C ARG A 113 -14.23 3.84 -8.29
N TYR A 114 -14.99 3.58 -7.23
CA TYR A 114 -15.60 4.60 -6.36
C TYR A 114 -14.61 5.20 -5.33
N GLY A 115 -14.94 6.36 -4.74
CA GLY A 115 -14.12 6.99 -3.68
C GLY A 115 -13.32 8.22 -4.11
N GLY A 116 -13.28 8.53 -5.41
CA GLY A 116 -12.61 9.71 -5.95
C GLY A 116 -11.11 9.51 -6.17
N PHE A 117 -10.38 10.63 -6.30
CA PHE A 117 -8.95 10.64 -6.64
C PHE A 117 -8.15 11.57 -5.73
N PRO A 118 -7.54 11.05 -4.64
CA PRO A 118 -6.86 11.84 -3.62
C PRO A 118 -5.36 12.02 -3.89
N PHE A 119 -4.91 11.94 -5.14
CA PHE A 119 -3.49 12.01 -5.52
C PHE A 119 -3.22 13.25 -6.36
N ALA A 120 -2.03 13.82 -6.19
CA ALA A 120 -1.50 14.89 -7.02
C ALA A 120 -0.04 14.55 -7.37
N ILE A 121 0.35 14.86 -8.61
CA ILE A 121 1.73 14.71 -9.08
C ILE A 121 2.66 15.58 -8.23
N ASP A 122 3.84 15.05 -7.91
CA ASP A 122 4.88 15.70 -7.10
C ASP A 122 4.45 16.07 -5.67
N GLN A 123 3.30 15.55 -5.19
CA GLN A 123 2.83 15.72 -3.83
C GLN A 123 2.91 14.41 -3.05
N PRO A 124 3.48 14.40 -1.84
CA PRO A 124 3.56 13.19 -1.04
C PRO A 124 2.17 12.74 -0.57
N PHE A 125 1.98 11.43 -0.51
CA PHE A 125 0.83 10.81 0.14
C PHE A 125 1.28 9.72 1.11
N ILE A 126 0.40 9.40 2.07
CA ILE A 126 0.53 8.25 2.96
C ILE A 126 -0.62 7.30 2.63
N LEU A 127 -0.30 6.12 2.12
CA LEU A 127 -1.23 5.02 1.93
C LEU A 127 -1.07 4.03 3.08
N GLU A 128 -2.16 3.72 3.76
CA GLU A 128 -2.18 2.73 4.83
C GLU A 128 -3.22 1.64 4.53
N LEU A 129 -2.76 0.40 4.62
CA LEU A 129 -3.53 -0.81 4.35
C LEU A 129 -3.52 -1.70 5.59
N PHE A 130 -4.69 -2.09 6.07
CA PHE A 130 -4.83 -3.04 7.17
C PHE A 130 -6.13 -3.83 7.05
N PRO A 131 -6.16 -5.09 7.50
CA PRO A 131 -7.34 -5.93 7.35
C PRO A 131 -8.46 -5.46 8.28
N ILE A 132 -9.69 -5.67 7.84
CA ILE A 132 -10.88 -5.19 8.56
C ILE A 132 -11.17 -6.06 9.77
N SER A 133 -11.31 -7.37 9.58
CA SER A 133 -11.49 -8.33 10.67
C SER A 133 -11.32 -9.76 10.17
N ARG A 134 -11.01 -10.70 11.08
CA ARG A 134 -11.03 -12.15 10.78
C ARG A 134 -12.40 -12.70 10.37
N ARG A 135 -13.48 -12.13 10.91
CA ARG A 135 -14.84 -12.60 10.63
C ARG A 135 -15.40 -12.07 9.31
N PHE A 136 -14.98 -10.88 8.92
CA PHE A 136 -15.39 -10.20 7.69
C PHE A 136 -14.14 -9.79 6.92
N PRO A 137 -13.57 -10.72 6.11
CA PRO A 137 -12.33 -10.47 5.39
C PRO A 137 -12.49 -9.27 4.46
N GLY A 138 -11.40 -8.52 4.34
CA GLY A 138 -11.37 -7.27 3.60
C GLY A 138 -10.22 -6.39 4.06
N LEU A 139 -9.91 -5.39 3.26
CA LEU A 139 -8.83 -4.44 3.50
C LEU A 139 -9.42 -3.05 3.66
N SER A 140 -9.08 -2.37 4.74
CA SER A 140 -9.31 -0.94 4.91
C SER A 140 -8.19 -0.18 4.21
N ILE A 141 -8.57 0.88 3.49
CA ILE A 141 -7.65 1.73 2.73
C ILE A 141 -7.79 3.16 3.24
N TYR A 142 -6.69 3.70 3.74
CA TYR A 142 -6.60 5.09 4.19
C TYR A 142 -5.57 5.83 3.35
N ILE A 143 -5.88 7.07 3.00
CA ILE A 143 -4.98 7.96 2.27
C ILE A 143 -4.89 9.27 3.06
N ASN A 144 -3.68 9.68 3.42
CA ASN A 144 -3.43 10.87 4.24
C ASN A 144 -4.27 10.89 5.53
N ASN A 145 -4.27 9.76 6.25
CA ASN A 145 -5.02 9.51 7.49
C ASN A 145 -6.54 9.61 7.38
N LYS A 146 -7.09 9.78 6.16
CA LYS A 146 -8.53 9.79 5.91
C LYS A 146 -8.96 8.45 5.31
N TYR A 147 -10.12 7.96 5.74
CA TYR A 147 -10.72 6.78 5.14
C TYR A 147 -10.99 7.04 3.66
N PHE A 148 -10.46 6.18 2.80
CA PHE A 148 -10.70 6.24 1.36
C PHE A 148 -11.76 5.23 0.94
N SER A 149 -11.54 3.95 1.27
CA SER A 149 -12.45 2.86 0.92
C SER A 149 -12.14 1.60 1.72
N SER A 150 -13.01 0.59 1.61
CA SER A 150 -12.64 -0.80 1.85
C SER A 150 -12.57 -1.58 0.54
N PHE A 151 -11.92 -2.74 0.53
CA PHE A 151 -11.97 -3.71 -0.55
C PHE A 151 -12.25 -5.10 0.04
N ARG A 152 -13.34 -5.75 -0.37
CA ARG A 152 -13.90 -6.95 0.28
C ARG A 152 -14.21 -8.03 -0.73
N ARG A 153 -13.17 -8.70 -1.23
CA ARG A 153 -13.32 -9.77 -2.23
C ARG A 153 -12.72 -11.09 -1.78
N TYR A 154 -11.52 -11.05 -1.25
CA TYR A 154 -10.77 -12.24 -0.83
C TYR A 154 -10.25 -12.09 0.60
N SER A 155 -9.89 -13.23 1.17
CA SER A 155 -9.03 -13.29 2.35
C SER A 155 -7.63 -12.77 2.00
N PHE A 156 -6.97 -12.19 3.00
CA PHE A 156 -5.60 -11.68 2.89
C PHE A 156 -4.60 -12.51 3.70
N TYR A 157 -4.99 -13.67 4.20
CA TYR A 157 -4.13 -14.56 5.01
C TYR A 157 -3.06 -15.29 4.21
N GLU A 158 -3.23 -15.42 2.91
CA GLU A 158 -2.28 -16.14 2.06
C GLU A 158 -1.23 -15.24 1.39
N ILE A 159 -1.36 -13.91 1.52
CA ILE A 159 -0.41 -12.96 0.94
C ILE A 159 0.98 -13.18 1.54
N THR A 160 1.98 -13.24 0.67
CA THR A 160 3.40 -13.28 1.04
C THR A 160 4.21 -12.20 0.37
N GLN A 161 3.62 -11.43 -0.54
CA GLN A 161 4.34 -10.47 -1.36
C GLN A 161 3.64 -9.11 -1.41
N LEU A 162 4.44 -8.04 -1.36
CA LEU A 162 4.07 -6.69 -1.75
C LEU A 162 4.88 -6.31 -2.98
N GLU A 163 4.20 -5.78 -3.99
CA GLU A 163 4.84 -5.21 -5.16
C GLU A 163 4.34 -3.78 -5.39
N ILE A 164 5.25 -2.88 -5.74
CA ILE A 164 4.94 -1.49 -6.09
C ILE A 164 5.66 -1.14 -7.40
N ASN A 165 4.92 -0.67 -8.39
CA ASN A 165 5.47 -0.25 -9.68
C ASN A 165 4.80 0.99 -10.27
N GLY A 166 5.33 1.43 -11.41
CA GLY A 166 4.80 2.54 -12.20
C GLY A 166 5.31 3.90 -11.73
N ALA A 167 4.54 4.95 -12.00
CA ALA A 167 4.93 6.34 -11.78
C ALA A 167 4.83 6.77 -10.31
N ILE A 168 5.77 6.32 -9.50
CA ILE A 168 5.86 6.64 -8.07
C ILE A 168 7.31 6.62 -7.59
N GLU A 169 7.71 7.65 -6.87
CA GLU A 169 8.90 7.63 -6.02
C GLU A 169 8.52 7.19 -4.60
N LEU A 170 9.32 6.29 -4.02
CA LEU A 170 9.06 5.79 -2.67
C LEU A 170 9.89 6.54 -1.64
N SER A 171 9.20 7.04 -0.62
CA SER A 171 9.79 7.73 0.54
C SER A 171 9.95 6.83 1.75
N SER A 172 9.02 5.92 2.02
CA SER A 172 9.15 4.83 3.02
C SER A 172 8.17 3.69 2.71
N ILE A 173 8.54 2.48 3.12
CA ILE A 173 7.59 1.38 3.30
C ILE A 173 7.81 0.86 4.72
N THR A 174 6.74 0.86 5.50
CA THR A 174 6.76 0.43 6.90
C THR A 174 5.76 -0.70 7.08
N LEU A 175 6.26 -1.87 7.48
CA LEU A 175 5.45 -3.03 7.83
C LEU A 175 5.37 -3.15 9.34
N CYS A 176 4.16 -3.26 9.86
CA CYS A 176 3.91 -3.20 11.29
C CYS A 176 3.27 -4.49 11.79
N ASN A 177 3.76 -4.97 12.93
CA ASN A 177 3.11 -6.02 13.70
C ASN A 177 2.47 -5.39 14.94
N GLY A 178 1.18 -5.08 14.87
CA GLY A 178 0.36 -4.61 15.98
C GLY A 178 -0.95 -3.97 15.50
N PRO A 179 -1.99 -3.94 16.35
CA PRO A 179 -3.27 -3.33 16.01
C PRO A 179 -3.10 -1.84 15.67
N ARG A 180 -3.92 -1.32 14.75
CA ARG A 180 -3.98 0.12 14.47
C ARG A 180 -4.42 0.84 15.75
N GLN A 181 -3.54 1.69 16.29
CA GLN A 181 -3.95 2.60 17.36
C GLN A 181 -4.77 3.75 16.75
N PRO A 182 -5.86 4.20 17.40
CA PRO A 182 -6.55 5.41 16.97
C PRO A 182 -5.55 6.57 16.93
N TYR A 183 -5.54 7.35 15.85
CA TYR A 183 -4.86 8.64 15.89
C TYR A 183 -5.48 9.45 17.03
N GLU A 184 -4.68 9.83 18.03
CA GLU A 184 -5.12 10.75 19.07
C GLU A 184 -5.66 12.00 18.36
N LYS A 185 -6.95 12.31 18.58
CA LYS A 185 -7.51 13.59 18.17
C LYS A 185 -6.78 14.65 18.99
N LYS A 186 -5.85 15.37 18.35
CA LYS A 186 -5.40 16.66 18.86
C LYS A 186 -6.48 17.70 18.61
#